data_AF-A0A8R1EDX7-F1
#
_entry.id   AF-A0A8R1EDX7-F1
#
_cell.length_a   1.000
_cell.length_b   1.000
_cell.length_c   1.000
_cell.angle_alpha   90.00
_cell.angle_beta   90.00
_cell.angle_gamma   90.00
#
_symmetry.space_group_name_H-M   'P 1'
#
loop_
_entity.id
_entity.type
_entity.pdbx_description
1 polymer ?
#
loop_
_entity_poly.entity_id
_entity_poly.type
_entity_poly.pdbx_seq_one_letter_code
_entity_poly.pdbx_strand_id
1 'polypeptide(L)'
;VLKALALIRLERLAEAMEIIDALDVAGVKHDDLTLQAFVHCYRDSNQTARIVTLYERAIIVDPSEHNLTMLFMAYTRERMYKEQQKIGLRLFKDVGNVPYYLWSVMSLVMQANENPELGKKMLLPLAEKMFKTQIEKTGYTEGSAAEYELQLLILEGQEKWAECAEFMEKPHATKLPLAPYNLVEKGIEYLTRNEQWEKVDEVGTNALADM
;
A
#
# COMPACT_ATOMS: atom_id res chain seq x y z
N VAL A 1 -11.67 18.32 22.11
CA VAL A 1 -10.93 17.05 21.86
C VAL A 1 -9.82 16.78 22.89
N LEU A 2 -8.91 17.71 23.21
CA LEU A 2 -7.82 17.46 24.18
C LEU A 2 -8.29 16.99 25.57
N LYS A 3 -9.42 17.51 26.06
CA LYS A 3 -10.05 17.03 27.30
C LYS A 3 -10.44 15.55 27.22
N ALA A 4 -11.01 15.10 26.10
CA ALA A 4 -11.34 13.70 25.89
C ALA A 4 -10.08 12.83 25.85
N LEU A 5 -9.02 13.30 25.19
CA LEU A 5 -7.73 12.60 25.16
C LEU A 5 -7.14 12.40 26.56
N ALA A 6 -7.23 13.42 27.43
CA ALA A 6 -6.82 13.30 28.83
C ALA A 6 -7.68 12.29 29.59
N LEU A 7 -9.00 12.28 29.38
CA LEU A 7 -9.92 11.32 30.00
C LEU A 7 -9.64 9.88 29.55
N ILE A 8 -9.31 9.64 28.27
CA ILE A 8 -8.91 8.32 27.76
C ILE A 8 -7.67 7.81 28.48
N ARG A 9 -6.65 8.67 28.67
CA ARG A 9 -5.42 8.32 29.40
C ARG A 9 -5.64 8.06 30.89
N LEU A 10 -6.74 8.55 31.45
CA LEU A 10 -7.18 8.26 32.80
C LEU A 10 -8.16 7.08 32.87
N GLU A 11 -8.31 6.33 31.77
CA GLU A 11 -9.23 5.18 31.63
C GLU A 11 -10.72 5.54 31.82
N ARG A 12 -11.07 6.83 31.70
CA ARG A 12 -12.44 7.34 31.79
C ARG A 12 -13.09 7.42 30.41
N LEU A 13 -13.22 6.25 29.78
CA LEU A 13 -13.64 6.14 28.37
C LEU A 13 -15.05 6.68 28.11
N ALA A 14 -16.03 6.42 29.00
CA ALA A 14 -17.41 6.86 28.80
C ALA A 14 -17.52 8.40 28.67
N GLU A 15 -16.95 9.14 29.62
CA GLU A 15 -16.94 10.61 29.59
C GLU A 15 -16.14 11.18 28.41
N ALA A 16 -15.06 10.49 28.01
CA ALA A 16 -14.31 10.88 26.83
C ALA A 16 -15.17 10.74 25.57
N MET A 17 -15.91 9.64 25.43
CA MET A 17 -16.76 9.39 24.25
C MET A 17 -17.93 10.36 24.17
N GLU A 18 -18.55 10.73 25.28
CA GLU A 18 -19.59 11.78 25.29
C GLU A 18 -19.07 13.10 24.69
N ILE A 19 -17.84 13.49 25.03
CA ILE A 19 -17.21 14.70 24.48
C ILE A 19 -16.88 14.51 23.00
N ILE A 20 -16.38 13.35 22.60
CA ILE A 20 -16.00 13.07 21.21
C ILE A 20 -17.24 13.05 20.31
N ASP A 21 -18.31 12.37 20.71
CA ASP A 21 -19.55 12.27 19.95
C ASP A 21 -20.26 13.62 19.81
N ALA A 22 -20.16 14.48 20.83
CA ALA A 22 -20.68 15.85 20.76
C ALA A 22 -19.89 16.77 19.81
N LEU A 23 -18.61 16.45 19.55
CA LEU A 23 -17.72 17.27 18.72
C LEU A 23 -17.59 16.73 17.28
N ASP A 24 -17.65 15.42 17.09
CA ASP A 24 -17.51 14.75 15.79
C ASP A 24 -18.84 14.76 15.02
N VAL A 25 -19.25 15.97 14.62
CA VAL A 25 -20.52 16.22 13.93
C VAL A 25 -20.27 16.48 12.44
N ALA A 26 -21.14 15.93 11.59
CA ALA A 26 -21.05 16.10 10.15
C ALA A 26 -21.15 17.58 9.72
N GLY A 27 -20.42 17.95 8.67
CA GLY A 27 -20.45 19.31 8.09
C GLY A 27 -19.57 20.33 8.79
N VAL A 28 -18.96 20.00 9.93
CA VAL A 28 -18.01 20.88 10.62
C VAL A 28 -16.63 20.76 9.97
N LYS A 29 -16.03 21.89 9.59
CA LYS A 29 -14.63 21.95 9.21
C LYS A 29 -13.75 21.97 10.47
N HIS A 30 -12.97 20.93 10.67
CA HIS A 30 -11.93 20.89 11.68
C HIS A 30 -10.57 21.21 11.06
N ASP A 31 -9.68 21.85 11.82
CA ASP A 31 -8.28 21.96 11.46
C ASP A 31 -7.54 20.62 11.61
N ASP A 32 -6.36 20.51 11.00
CA ASP A 32 -5.56 19.28 11.00
C ASP A 32 -5.20 18.81 12.41
N LEU A 33 -4.89 19.75 13.32
CA LEU A 33 -4.54 19.42 14.71
C LEU A 33 -5.73 18.80 15.45
N THR A 34 -6.93 19.30 15.21
CA THR A 34 -8.18 18.80 15.77
C THR A 34 -8.50 17.42 15.20
N LEU A 35 -8.36 17.23 13.88
CA LEU A 35 -8.52 15.91 13.23
C LEU A 35 -7.53 14.88 13.79
N GLN A 36 -6.25 15.24 13.93
CA GLN A 36 -5.24 14.36 14.55
C GLN A 36 -5.58 14.04 16.01
N ALA A 37 -6.09 15.00 16.77
CA ALA A 37 -6.54 14.74 18.13
C ALA A 37 -7.71 13.75 18.18
N PHE A 38 -8.66 13.79 17.23
CA PHE A 38 -9.70 12.77 17.08
C PHE A 38 -9.10 11.40 16.74
N VAL A 39 -8.17 11.35 15.78
CA VAL A 39 -7.45 10.11 15.42
C VAL A 39 -6.78 9.48 16.63
N HIS A 40 -6.13 10.27 17.48
CA HIS A 40 -5.54 9.79 18.72
C HIS A 40 -6.59 9.23 19.68
N CYS A 41 -7.70 9.95 19.89
CA CYS A 41 -8.79 9.46 20.74
C CYS A 41 -9.37 8.13 20.22
N TYR A 42 -9.57 8.00 18.91
CA TYR A 42 -10.07 6.76 18.31
C TYR A 42 -9.08 5.62 18.37
N ARG A 43 -7.79 5.88 18.18
CA ARG A 43 -6.75 4.86 18.31
C ARG A 43 -6.61 4.36 19.74
N ASP A 44 -6.52 5.28 20.70
CA ASP A 44 -6.31 4.95 22.11
C ASP A 44 -7.54 4.25 22.73
N SER A 45 -8.71 4.42 22.13
CA SER A 45 -9.96 3.71 22.51
C SER A 45 -10.29 2.51 21.61
N ASN A 46 -9.37 2.08 20.75
CA ASN A 46 -9.54 0.94 19.83
C ASN A 46 -10.76 1.03 18.89
N GLN A 47 -11.09 2.23 18.43
CA GLN A 47 -12.18 2.54 17.50
C GLN A 47 -11.64 3.02 16.14
N THR A 48 -10.67 2.31 15.56
CA THR A 48 -9.99 2.75 14.34
C THR A 48 -10.91 2.91 13.12
N ALA A 49 -11.99 2.14 13.04
CA ALA A 49 -13.02 2.30 12.00
C ALA A 49 -13.65 3.71 11.98
N ARG A 50 -13.73 4.40 13.13
CA ARG A 50 -14.25 5.78 13.19
C ARG A 50 -13.32 6.80 12.52
N ILE A 51 -12.05 6.46 12.32
CA ILE A 51 -11.10 7.31 11.58
C ILE A 51 -11.50 7.38 10.10
N VAL A 52 -12.02 6.29 9.54
CA VAL A 52 -12.54 6.27 8.16
C VAL A 52 -13.69 7.28 8.04
N THR A 53 -14.70 7.15 8.89
CA THR A 53 -15.88 8.03 8.81
C THR A 53 -15.55 9.49 9.14
N LEU A 54 -14.57 9.75 10.01
CA LEU A 54 -14.04 11.09 10.26
C LEU A 54 -13.48 11.71 8.98
N TYR A 55 -12.61 11.00 8.27
CA TYR A 55 -11.97 11.54 7.07
C TYR A 55 -12.88 11.51 5.83
N GLU A 56 -13.81 10.55 5.71
CA GLU A 56 -14.88 10.60 4.70
C GLU A 56 -15.69 11.89 4.80
N ARG A 57 -16.02 12.33 6.03
CA ARG A 57 -16.70 13.60 6.27
C ARG A 57 -15.78 14.80 6.04
N ALA A 58 -14.52 14.71 6.46
CA ALA A 58 -13.54 15.79 6.28
C ALA A 58 -13.34 16.12 4.79
N ILE A 59 -13.22 15.12 3.91
CA ILE A 59 -13.02 15.35 2.47
C ILE A 59 -14.24 15.93 1.75
N ILE A 60 -15.43 15.88 2.35
CA ILE A 60 -16.63 16.54 1.81
C ILE A 60 -16.53 18.06 2.01
N VAL A 61 -15.98 18.48 3.16
CA VAL A 61 -15.87 19.89 3.55
C VAL A 61 -14.56 20.51 3.06
N ASP A 62 -13.47 19.75 3.13
CA ASP A 62 -12.13 20.16 2.75
C ASP A 62 -11.39 19.00 2.05
N PRO A 63 -11.54 18.85 0.71
CA PRO A 63 -10.91 17.80 -0.08
C PRO A 63 -9.41 18.07 -0.35
N SER A 64 -8.67 18.49 0.67
CA SER A 64 -7.23 18.72 0.58
C SER A 64 -6.46 17.42 0.31
N GLU A 65 -5.26 17.54 -0.29
CA GLU A 65 -4.35 16.40 -0.48
C GLU A 65 -4.04 15.70 0.86
N HIS A 66 -3.89 16.47 1.95
CA HIS A 66 -3.68 15.93 3.29
C HIS A 66 -4.85 15.05 3.74
N ASN A 67 -6.09 15.55 3.68
CA ASN A 67 -7.27 14.80 4.12
C ASN A 67 -7.53 13.57 3.26
N LEU A 68 -7.32 13.67 1.94
CA LEU A 68 -7.41 12.52 1.03
C LEU A 68 -6.34 11.47 1.35
N THR A 69 -5.11 11.88 1.65
CA THR A 69 -4.02 10.98 2.06
C THR A 69 -4.35 10.30 3.38
N MET A 70 -4.86 11.04 4.36
CA MET A 70 -5.27 10.46 5.64
C MET A 70 -6.43 9.47 5.48
N LEU A 71 -7.39 9.74 4.58
CA LEU A 71 -8.45 8.79 4.24
C LEU A 71 -7.91 7.53 3.58
N PHE A 72 -6.97 7.67 2.64
CA PHE A 72 -6.28 6.54 2.03
C PHE A 72 -5.64 5.64 3.09
N MET A 73 -4.92 6.23 4.05
CA MET A 73 -4.27 5.51 5.15
C MET A 73 -5.30 4.83 6.07
N ALA A 74 -6.44 5.48 6.32
CA ALA A 74 -7.53 4.90 7.11
C ALA A 74 -8.13 3.67 6.41
N TYR A 75 -8.46 3.77 5.12
CA TYR A 75 -8.92 2.62 4.32
C TYR A 75 -7.91 1.48 4.27
N THR A 76 -6.61 1.81 4.19
CA THR A 76 -5.53 0.80 4.20
C THR A 76 -5.57 -0.01 5.49
N ARG A 77 -5.75 0.65 6.63
CA ARG A 77 -5.78 0.02 7.96
C ARG A 77 -7.02 -0.84 8.18
N GLU A 78 -8.17 -0.39 7.69
CA GLU A 78 -9.45 -1.11 7.77
C GLU A 78 -9.67 -2.09 6.61
N ARG A 79 -8.64 -2.32 5.77
CA ARG A 79 -8.68 -3.26 4.63
C ARG A 79 -9.77 -2.95 3.59
N MET A 80 -10.17 -1.70 3.46
CA MET A 80 -11.14 -1.24 2.48
C MET A 80 -10.46 -0.95 1.14
N TYR A 81 -9.87 -1.97 0.52
CA TYR A 81 -8.92 -1.82 -0.59
C TYR A 81 -9.55 -1.30 -1.89
N LYS A 82 -10.85 -1.52 -2.10
CA LYS A 82 -11.58 -0.96 -3.25
C LYS A 82 -11.76 0.55 -3.12
N GLU A 83 -12.03 1.04 -1.93
CA GLU A 83 -12.17 2.45 -1.59
C GLU A 83 -10.80 3.14 -1.57
N GLN A 84 -9.80 2.46 -1.01
CA GLN A 84 -8.39 2.85 -1.08
C GLN A 84 -7.94 3.10 -2.52
N GLN A 85 -8.26 2.18 -3.45
CA GLN A 85 -7.96 2.33 -4.88
C GLN A 85 -8.56 3.61 -5.47
N LYS A 86 -9.85 3.88 -5.20
CA LYS A 86 -10.56 5.06 -5.70
C LYS A 86 -9.92 6.36 -5.19
N ILE A 87 -9.53 6.40 -3.92
CA ILE A 87 -8.86 7.57 -3.33
C ILE A 87 -7.47 7.75 -3.94
N GLY A 88 -6.70 6.68 -4.15
CA GLY A 88 -5.39 6.77 -4.83
C GLY A 88 -5.49 7.37 -6.23
N LEU A 89 -6.46 6.93 -7.04
CA LEU A 89 -6.71 7.51 -8.36
C LEU A 89 -7.18 8.96 -8.29
N ARG A 90 -7.99 9.31 -7.29
CA ARG A 90 -8.42 10.70 -7.08
C ARG A 90 -7.23 11.59 -6.74
N LEU A 91 -6.39 11.19 -5.78
CA LEU A 91 -5.16 11.90 -5.42
C LEU A 91 -4.25 12.11 -6.65
N PHE A 92 -4.06 11.07 -7.46
CA PHE A 92 -3.28 11.20 -8.69
C PHE A 92 -3.91 12.19 -9.68
N LYS A 93 -5.23 12.15 -9.86
CA LYS A 93 -5.93 13.08 -10.76
C LYS A 93 -5.84 14.52 -10.27
N ASP A 94 -5.95 14.73 -8.96
CA ASP A 94 -6.03 16.06 -8.36
C ASP A 94 -4.62 16.71 -8.25
N VAL A 95 -3.59 15.91 -7.94
CA VAL A 95 -2.22 16.41 -7.65
C VAL A 95 -1.21 16.11 -8.78
N GLY A 96 -1.43 15.05 -9.56
CA GLY A 96 -0.52 14.62 -10.64
C GLY A 96 0.73 13.87 -10.19
N ASN A 97 0.83 13.50 -8.91
CA ASN A 97 2.03 12.84 -8.37
C ASN A 97 2.00 11.31 -8.53
N VAL A 98 3.00 10.75 -9.23
CA VAL A 98 3.07 9.33 -9.63
C VAL A 98 2.88 8.33 -8.48
N PRO A 99 3.44 8.52 -7.26
CA PRO A 99 3.22 7.60 -6.15
C PRO A 99 1.75 7.36 -5.83
N TYR A 100 0.86 8.34 -5.99
CA TYR A 100 -0.58 8.14 -5.77
C TYR A 100 -1.22 7.21 -6.80
N TYR A 101 -0.72 7.21 -8.04
CA TYR A 101 -1.12 6.25 -9.05
C TYR A 101 -0.68 4.84 -8.66
N LEU A 102 0.58 4.70 -8.23
CA LEU A 102 1.13 3.41 -7.80
C LEU A 102 0.47 2.89 -6.52
N TRP A 103 0.01 3.77 -5.63
CA TRP A 103 -0.83 3.40 -4.49
C TRP A 103 -2.15 2.77 -4.93
N SER A 104 -2.78 3.29 -6.00
CA SER A 104 -3.95 2.63 -6.59
C SER A 104 -3.60 1.27 -7.19
N VAL A 105 -2.43 1.11 -7.82
CA VAL A 105 -1.97 -0.17 -8.35
C VAL A 105 -1.75 -1.17 -7.21
N MET A 106 -1.08 -0.76 -6.14
CA MET A 106 -0.89 -1.59 -4.95
C MET A 106 -2.24 -1.99 -4.32
N SER A 107 -3.21 -1.07 -4.29
CA SER A 107 -4.57 -1.38 -3.79
C SER A 107 -5.25 -2.51 -4.60
N LEU A 108 -4.97 -2.64 -5.90
CA LEU A 108 -5.45 -3.78 -6.70
C LEU A 108 -4.76 -5.09 -6.32
N VAL A 109 -3.45 -5.06 -6.04
CA VAL A 109 -2.70 -6.22 -5.54
C VAL A 109 -3.26 -6.66 -4.18
N MET A 110 -3.57 -5.72 -3.29
CA MET A 110 -4.20 -6.03 -2.00
C MET A 110 -5.60 -6.65 -2.16
N GLN A 111 -6.44 -6.13 -3.07
CA GLN A 111 -7.73 -6.74 -3.41
C GLN A 111 -7.57 -8.16 -3.97
N ALA A 112 -6.57 -8.38 -4.81
CA ALA A 112 -6.28 -9.71 -5.38
C ALA A 112 -5.90 -10.72 -4.30
N ASN A 113 -5.20 -10.30 -3.25
CA ASN A 113 -4.83 -11.14 -2.13
C ASN A 113 -6.03 -11.54 -1.26
N GLU A 114 -7.03 -10.66 -1.11
CA GLU A 114 -8.28 -10.98 -0.39
C GLU A 114 -9.22 -11.88 -1.20
N ASN A 115 -9.17 -11.79 -2.53
CA ASN A 115 -9.95 -12.63 -3.43
C ASN A 115 -9.07 -13.20 -4.55
N PRO A 116 -8.38 -14.33 -4.30
CA PRO A 116 -7.44 -14.89 -5.28
C PRO A 116 -8.05 -15.27 -6.63
N GLU A 117 -9.31 -15.72 -6.66
CA GLU A 117 -10.01 -16.06 -7.91
C GLU A 117 -10.21 -14.83 -8.80
N LEU A 118 -10.75 -13.74 -8.22
CA LEU A 118 -10.89 -12.47 -8.93
C LEU A 118 -9.53 -11.82 -9.21
N GLY A 119 -8.58 -12.05 -8.29
CA GLY A 119 -7.19 -11.63 -8.34
C GLY A 119 -6.52 -12.07 -9.63
N LYS A 120 -6.42 -13.39 -9.83
CA LYS A 120 -5.82 -14.00 -11.03
C LYS A 120 -6.59 -13.65 -12.30
N LYS A 121 -7.93 -13.63 -12.24
CA LYS A 121 -8.77 -13.43 -13.43
C LYS A 121 -8.78 -11.99 -13.94
N MET A 122 -8.66 -10.99 -13.07
CA MET A 122 -8.96 -9.60 -13.44
C MET A 122 -8.08 -8.55 -12.76
N LEU A 123 -7.89 -8.63 -11.44
CA LEU A 123 -7.27 -7.53 -10.69
C LEU A 123 -5.77 -7.42 -10.95
N LEU A 124 -5.05 -8.54 -10.97
CA LEU A 124 -3.61 -8.53 -11.24
C LEU A 124 -3.28 -8.18 -12.70
N PRO A 125 -3.99 -8.70 -13.72
CA PRO A 125 -3.82 -8.23 -15.11
C PRO A 125 -4.07 -6.72 -15.26
N LEU A 126 -5.06 -6.17 -14.53
CA LEU A 126 -5.31 -4.74 -14.52
C LEU A 126 -4.17 -3.97 -13.84
N ALA A 127 -3.69 -4.45 -12.69
CA ALA A 127 -2.57 -3.86 -11.97
C ALA A 127 -1.31 -3.81 -12.85
N GLU A 128 -0.99 -4.89 -13.55
CA GLU A 128 0.14 -4.95 -14.48
C GLU A 128 -0.02 -3.95 -15.63
N LYS A 129 -1.19 -3.89 -16.26
CA LYS A 129 -1.46 -2.95 -17.35
C LYS A 129 -1.27 -1.51 -16.89
N MET A 130 -1.83 -1.16 -15.73
CA MET A 130 -1.71 0.16 -15.13
C MET A 130 -0.25 0.49 -14.84
N PHE A 131 0.47 -0.42 -14.19
CA PHE A 131 1.88 -0.26 -13.85
C PHE A 131 2.74 -0.04 -15.10
N LYS A 132 2.65 -0.93 -16.10
CA LYS A 132 3.39 -0.81 -17.36
C LYS A 132 3.09 0.50 -18.07
N THR A 133 1.82 0.88 -18.19
CA THR A 133 1.43 2.16 -18.82
C THR A 133 2.05 3.36 -18.11
N GLN A 134 2.17 3.31 -16.77
CA GLN A 134 2.76 4.40 -16.01
C GLN A 134 4.28 4.44 -16.17
N ILE A 135 4.96 3.29 -16.04
CA ILE A 135 6.42 3.17 -16.21
C ILE A 135 6.84 3.52 -17.64
N GLU A 136 6.07 3.17 -18.67
CA GLU A 136 6.33 3.58 -20.07
C GLU A 136 6.31 5.10 -20.23
N LYS A 137 5.51 5.81 -19.44
CA LYS A 137 5.39 7.28 -19.50
C LYS A 137 6.44 8.00 -18.69
N THR A 138 6.77 7.50 -17.50
CA THR A 138 7.61 8.22 -16.53
C THR A 138 8.98 7.60 -16.32
N GLY A 139 9.21 6.39 -16.82
CA GLY A 139 10.32 5.55 -16.42
C GLY A 139 10.18 5.06 -14.98
N TYR A 140 11.16 4.24 -14.56
CA TYR A 140 11.43 4.06 -13.14
C TYR A 140 12.09 5.32 -12.60
N THR A 141 11.62 5.80 -11.46
CA THR A 141 12.26 6.95 -10.81
C THR A 141 13.58 6.53 -10.18
N GLU A 142 14.60 7.41 -10.19
CA GLU A 142 15.88 7.07 -9.57
C GLU A 142 15.69 6.82 -8.06
N GLY A 143 16.09 5.63 -7.58
CA GLY A 143 15.98 5.24 -6.17
C GLY A 143 14.64 4.60 -5.76
N SER A 144 13.76 4.23 -6.70
CA SER A 144 12.42 3.71 -6.42
C SER A 144 12.36 2.20 -6.15
N ALA A 145 13.03 1.73 -5.11
CA ALA A 145 12.94 0.33 -4.66
C ALA A 145 11.48 -0.19 -4.63
N ALA A 146 10.54 0.66 -4.20
CA ALA A 146 9.11 0.36 -4.14
C ALA A 146 8.45 0.10 -5.51
N GLU A 147 8.89 0.74 -6.60
CA GLU A 147 8.36 0.49 -7.96
C GLU A 147 8.79 -0.91 -8.44
N TYR A 148 10.06 -1.24 -8.23
CA TYR A 148 10.61 -2.56 -8.55
C TYR A 148 9.94 -3.66 -7.72
N GLU A 149 9.75 -3.44 -6.42
CA GLU A 149 9.01 -4.36 -5.55
C GLU A 149 7.56 -4.54 -6.00
N LEU A 150 6.86 -3.45 -6.36
CA LEU A 150 5.49 -3.53 -6.84
C LEU A 150 5.40 -4.30 -8.17
N GLN A 151 6.32 -4.09 -9.11
CA GLN A 151 6.35 -4.88 -10.34
C GLN A 151 6.50 -6.37 -10.03
N LEU A 152 7.45 -6.71 -9.15
CA LEU A 152 7.73 -8.09 -8.79
C LEU A 152 6.51 -8.74 -8.12
N LEU A 153 5.86 -8.06 -7.17
CA LEU A 153 4.63 -8.53 -6.53
C LEU A 153 3.50 -8.82 -7.53
N ILE A 154 3.36 -7.99 -8.57
CA ILE A 154 2.37 -8.18 -9.63
C ILE A 154 2.70 -9.43 -10.48
N LEU A 155 3.96 -9.64 -10.82
CA LEU A 155 4.41 -10.81 -11.59
C LEU A 155 4.26 -12.09 -10.76
N GLU A 156 4.66 -12.07 -9.49
CA GLU A 156 4.53 -13.18 -8.54
C GLU A 156 3.08 -13.58 -8.36
N GLY A 157 2.18 -12.61 -8.15
CA GLY A 157 0.75 -12.88 -7.98
C GLY A 157 0.11 -13.50 -9.22
N GLN A 158 0.63 -13.22 -10.41
CA GLN A 158 0.19 -13.82 -11.67
C GLN A 158 0.88 -15.13 -12.00
N GLU A 159 1.82 -15.59 -11.17
CA GLU A 159 2.58 -16.81 -11.39
C GLU A 159 3.40 -16.77 -12.70
N LYS A 160 3.82 -15.56 -13.10
CA LYS A 160 4.67 -15.29 -14.27
C LYS A 160 6.13 -15.59 -13.94
N TRP A 161 6.42 -16.85 -13.66
CA TRP A 161 7.70 -17.28 -13.08
C TRP A 161 8.89 -17.03 -14.02
N ALA A 162 8.69 -17.12 -15.33
CA ALA A 162 9.71 -16.78 -16.32
C ALA A 162 10.12 -15.31 -16.24
N GLU A 163 9.13 -14.41 -16.19
CA GLU A 163 9.37 -12.96 -16.06
C GLU A 163 9.92 -12.60 -14.68
N CYS A 164 9.52 -13.31 -13.62
CA CYS A 164 10.13 -13.16 -12.29
C CYS A 164 11.61 -13.56 -12.31
N ALA A 165 11.95 -14.67 -12.95
CA ALA A 165 13.34 -15.11 -13.08
C ALA A 165 14.19 -14.10 -13.88
N GLU A 166 13.67 -13.59 -15.00
CA GLU A 166 14.31 -12.52 -15.78
C GLU A 166 14.50 -11.25 -14.95
N PHE A 167 13.52 -10.89 -14.13
CA PHE A 167 13.61 -9.72 -13.24
C PHE A 167 14.73 -9.85 -12.20
N MET A 168 15.09 -11.08 -11.80
CA MET A 168 16.20 -11.32 -10.87
C MET A 168 17.58 -11.20 -11.53
N GLU A 169 17.64 -11.00 -12.84
CA GLU A 169 18.87 -10.65 -13.53
C GLU A 169 19.22 -9.15 -13.34
N LYS A 170 20.52 -8.83 -13.40
CA LYS A 170 20.98 -7.43 -13.32
C LYS A 170 20.55 -6.67 -14.59
N PRO A 171 20.17 -5.38 -14.49
CA PRO A 171 20.32 -4.49 -13.33
C PRO A 171 19.08 -4.42 -12.40
N HIS A 172 17.99 -5.13 -12.67
CA HIS A 172 16.73 -4.98 -11.93
C HIS A 172 16.85 -5.47 -10.49
N ALA A 173 17.45 -6.64 -10.27
CA ALA A 173 17.58 -7.23 -8.94
C ALA A 173 18.30 -6.33 -7.92
N THR A 174 19.29 -5.53 -8.35
CA THR A 174 20.06 -4.66 -7.45
C THR A 174 19.28 -3.43 -6.99
N LYS A 175 18.08 -3.21 -7.53
CA LYS A 175 17.17 -2.14 -7.12
C LYS A 175 16.25 -2.55 -5.98
N LEU A 176 16.09 -3.86 -5.74
CA LEU A 176 15.33 -4.36 -4.61
C LEU A 176 16.08 -4.09 -3.30
N PRO A 177 15.38 -3.76 -2.20
CA PRO A 177 15.98 -3.49 -0.91
C PRO A 177 16.30 -4.80 -0.16
N LEU A 178 16.89 -5.76 -0.86
CA LEU A 178 17.21 -7.10 -0.36
C LEU A 178 18.72 -7.28 -0.27
N ALA A 179 19.16 -7.98 0.77
CA ALA A 179 20.55 -8.42 0.88
C ALA A 179 20.90 -9.36 -0.30
N PRO A 180 22.17 -9.42 -0.74
CA PRO A 180 22.57 -10.24 -1.89
C PRO A 180 22.14 -11.70 -1.80
N TYR A 181 22.23 -12.32 -0.62
CA TYR A 181 21.82 -13.72 -0.42
C TYR A 181 20.30 -13.92 -0.63
N ASN A 182 19.46 -12.96 -0.18
CA ASN A 182 18.02 -13.00 -0.41
C ASN A 182 17.66 -12.87 -1.89
N LEU A 183 18.47 -12.12 -2.67
CA LEU A 183 18.28 -12.03 -4.12
C LEU A 183 18.57 -13.36 -4.81
N VAL A 184 19.64 -14.05 -4.40
CA VAL A 184 19.99 -15.38 -4.92
C VAL A 184 18.90 -16.39 -4.58
N GLU A 185 18.49 -16.46 -3.31
CA GLU A 185 17.45 -17.38 -2.85
C GLU A 185 16.14 -17.17 -3.62
N LYS A 186 15.70 -15.91 -3.74
CA LYS A 186 14.49 -15.57 -4.48
C LYS A 186 14.61 -15.88 -5.98
N GLY A 187 15.78 -15.67 -6.58
CA GLY A 187 16.06 -16.06 -7.96
C GLY A 187 15.99 -17.57 -8.18
N ILE A 188 16.57 -18.36 -7.28
CA ILE A 188 16.49 -19.82 -7.30
C ILE A 188 15.04 -20.28 -7.17
N GLU A 189 14.24 -19.67 -6.29
CA GLU A 189 12.82 -19.96 -6.16
C GLU A 189 12.08 -19.78 -7.49
N TYR A 190 12.27 -18.65 -8.18
CA TYR A 190 11.61 -18.40 -9.46
C TYR A 190 12.07 -19.36 -10.57
N LEU A 191 13.37 -19.63 -10.66
CA LEU A 191 13.91 -20.59 -11.62
C LEU A 191 13.34 -22.00 -11.38
N THR A 192 13.20 -22.39 -10.11
CA THR A 192 12.60 -23.68 -9.70
C THR A 192 11.13 -23.75 -10.10
N ARG A 193 10.35 -22.70 -9.80
CA ARG A 193 8.93 -22.62 -10.20
C ARG A 193 8.73 -22.56 -11.72
N ASN A 194 9.74 -22.09 -12.44
CA ASN A 194 9.78 -22.06 -13.91
C ASN A 194 10.47 -23.31 -14.52
N GLU A 195 10.80 -24.32 -13.72
CA GLU A 195 11.43 -25.58 -14.15
C GLU A 195 12.77 -25.42 -14.90
N GLN A 196 13.51 -24.33 -14.65
CA GLN A 196 14.82 -24.05 -15.27
C GLN A 196 15.97 -24.64 -14.46
N TRP A 197 16.01 -25.97 -14.33
CA TRP A 197 16.93 -26.70 -13.45
C TRP A 197 18.42 -26.46 -13.75
N GLU A 198 18.81 -26.33 -15.02
CA GLU A 198 20.20 -26.03 -15.40
C GLU A 198 20.67 -24.69 -14.82
N LYS A 199 19.81 -23.67 -14.89
CA LYS A 199 20.09 -22.35 -14.30
C LYS A 199 20.09 -22.39 -12.77
N VAL A 200 19.24 -23.22 -12.16
CA VAL A 200 19.24 -23.42 -10.70
C VAL A 200 20.59 -23.96 -10.23
N ASP A 201 21.12 -24.98 -10.92
CA ASP A 201 22.43 -25.57 -10.61
C ASP A 201 23.57 -24.56 -10.78
N GLU A 202 23.56 -23.79 -11.88
CA GLU A 202 24.53 -22.75 -12.16
C GLU A 202 24.53 -21.67 -11.06
N VAL A 203 23.36 -21.10 -10.73
CA VAL A 203 23.23 -20.04 -9.72
C VAL A 203 23.57 -20.56 -8.34
N GLY A 204 23.12 -21.76 -7.98
CA GLY A 204 23.41 -22.39 -6.68
C GLY A 204 24.91 -22.68 -6.49
N THR A 205 25.57 -23.21 -7.52
CA THR A 205 27.02 -23.48 -7.47
C THR A 205 27.84 -22.20 -7.33
N ASN A 206 27.50 -21.16 -8.09
CA ASN A 206 28.16 -19.86 -8.00
C ASN A 206 27.99 -19.23 -6.61
N ALA A 207 26.79 -19.31 -6.03
CA ALA A 207 26.51 -18.75 -4.71
C ALA A 207 27.29 -19.45 -3.59
N LEU A 208 27.49 -20.77 -3.69
CA LEU A 208 28.32 -21.53 -2.74
C LEU A 208 29.82 -21.23 -2.87
N ALA A 209 30.28 -20.86 -4.06
CA ALA A 209 31.68 -20.51 -4.30
C ALA A 209 32.08 -19.14 -3.73
N ASP A 210 31.11 -18.24 -3.55
CA ASP A 210 31.29 -16.88 -3.04
C ASP A 210 31.17 -16.76 -1.49
N MET A 211 30.89 -17.87 -0.78
CA MET A 211 30.78 -17.96 0.69
C MET A 211 32.13 -18.28 1.37
#